data_AF-A0A7S0Y9I7-F1
#
_entry.id   AF-A0A7S0Y9I7-F1
#
_cell.length_a   1.000
_cell.length_b   1.000
_cell.length_c   1.000
_cell.angle_alpha   90.00
_cell.angle_beta   90.00
_cell.angle_gamma   90.00
#
_symmetry.space_group_name_H-M   'P 1'
#
loop_
_entity.id
_entity.type
_entity.pdbx_description
1 polymer ?
#
loop_
_entity_poly.entity_id
_entity_poly.type
_entity_poly.pdbx_seq_one_letter_code
_entity_poly.pdbx_strand_id
1 'polypeptide(L)'
;MQNNLLKLLHSAAPQPSYISSKDGGSIVSLCLHCLMVQDGFTIIDDSTRKRHSKYQPPVDWSSQFPDQWIFRYSKESKVNCFVLHCSLQTRSGRLFIHASEENNPSNIQVLGLLVPNYVLDPSKIKENSWKGVIDGEDKMIDLFKQHILEPLERNAEARIINTEDEKYFKKALARFSHVLTKKSSTSYFTASVAVITLGIFVYLKKIRK
;
A
#
# COMPACT_ATOMS: atom_id res chain seq x y z
N MET A 1 -9.23 3.51 16.36
CA MET A 1 -9.84 3.07 15.08
C MET A 1 -10.13 1.59 15.21
N GLN A 2 -11.40 1.16 15.10
CA GLN A 2 -11.70 -0.28 15.00
C GLN A 2 -11.06 -0.80 13.71
N ASN A 3 -10.13 -1.75 13.83
CA ASN A 3 -9.57 -2.44 12.67
C ASN A 3 -10.73 -3.22 12.03
N ASN A 4 -10.98 -3.00 10.74
CA ASN A 4 -11.99 -3.73 10.01
C ASN A 4 -11.34 -4.43 8.83
N LEU A 5 -10.48 -5.41 9.15
CA LEU A 5 -9.74 -6.19 8.15
C LEU A 5 -10.69 -6.80 7.12
N LEU A 6 -11.85 -7.29 7.57
CA LEU A 6 -12.89 -7.82 6.71
C LEU A 6 -13.34 -6.84 5.61
N LYS A 7 -13.59 -5.57 5.95
CA LYS A 7 -13.93 -4.53 4.96
C LYS A 7 -12.78 -4.29 3.97
N LEU A 8 -11.55 -4.35 4.43
CA LEU A 8 -10.37 -4.20 3.57
C LEU A 8 -10.26 -5.37 2.59
N LEU A 9 -10.48 -6.59 3.06
CA LEU A 9 -10.47 -7.80 2.24
C LEU A 9 -11.53 -7.77 1.15
N HIS A 10 -12.78 -7.40 1.48
CA HIS A 10 -13.81 -7.20 0.45
C HIS A 10 -13.44 -6.15 -0.59
N SER A 11 -12.70 -5.11 -0.17
CA SER A 11 -12.20 -4.07 -1.09
C SER A 11 -11.03 -4.54 -1.93
N ALA A 12 -10.24 -5.52 -1.46
CA ALA A 12 -9.10 -6.09 -2.16
C ALA A 12 -9.52 -7.19 -3.14
N ALA A 13 -10.36 -8.10 -2.68
CA ALA A 13 -10.94 -9.22 -3.41
C ALA A 13 -12.38 -9.45 -2.90
N PRO A 14 -13.41 -9.25 -3.74
CA PRO A 14 -14.82 -9.31 -3.32
C PRO A 14 -15.20 -10.59 -2.57
N GLN A 15 -14.60 -11.72 -2.96
CA GLN A 15 -14.79 -13.04 -2.36
C GLN A 15 -13.47 -13.82 -2.32
N PRO A 16 -13.28 -14.73 -1.33
CA PRO A 16 -12.03 -15.46 -1.17
C PRO A 16 -11.76 -16.43 -2.32
N SER A 17 -12.80 -16.94 -3.00
CA SER A 17 -12.65 -17.85 -4.14
C SER A 17 -11.95 -17.24 -5.36
N TYR A 18 -11.77 -15.92 -5.40
CA TYR A 18 -10.94 -15.25 -6.42
C TYR A 18 -9.45 -15.37 -6.14
N ILE A 19 -9.07 -15.88 -4.96
CA ILE A 19 -7.69 -16.08 -4.56
C ILE A 19 -7.39 -17.56 -4.71
N SER A 20 -6.46 -17.87 -5.61
CA SER A 20 -5.91 -19.22 -5.69
C SER A 20 -5.11 -19.48 -4.41
N SER A 21 -5.63 -20.34 -3.53
CA SER A 21 -4.95 -20.77 -2.32
C SER A 21 -5.33 -22.21 -2.00
N LYS A 22 -4.34 -23.04 -1.63
CA LYS A 22 -4.58 -24.39 -1.12
C LYS A 22 -4.31 -24.48 0.39
N ASP A 23 -3.43 -23.63 0.88
CA ASP A 23 -2.79 -23.69 2.19
C ASP A 23 -3.08 -22.46 3.07
N GLY A 24 -3.75 -21.44 2.53
CA GLY A 24 -4.08 -20.20 3.25
C GLY A 24 -2.96 -19.14 3.25
N GLY A 25 -1.77 -19.45 2.73
CA GLY A 25 -0.64 -18.54 2.70
C GLY A 25 -0.92 -17.26 1.89
N SER A 26 -1.60 -17.38 0.75
CA SER A 26 -2.04 -16.22 -0.04
C SER A 26 -3.09 -15.39 0.69
N ILE A 27 -3.98 -16.02 1.48
CA ILE A 27 -4.97 -15.30 2.29
C ILE A 27 -4.28 -14.44 3.35
N VAL A 28 -3.37 -15.03 4.13
CA VAL A 28 -2.60 -14.28 5.12
C VAL A 28 -1.80 -13.17 4.44
N SER A 29 -1.13 -13.47 3.32
CA SER A 29 -0.36 -12.47 2.57
C SER A 29 -1.21 -11.30 2.07
N LEU A 30 -2.46 -11.56 1.63
CA LEU A 30 -3.41 -10.51 1.26
C LEU A 30 -3.83 -9.65 2.46
N CYS A 31 -4.00 -10.27 3.64
CA CYS A 31 -4.28 -9.52 4.86
C CYS A 31 -3.15 -8.54 5.16
N LEU A 32 -1.90 -9.00 5.12
CA LEU A 32 -0.73 -8.16 5.36
C LEU A 32 -0.63 -7.03 4.32
N HIS A 33 -0.91 -7.32 3.05
CA HIS A 33 -1.00 -6.30 2.01
C HIS A 33 -2.05 -5.22 2.35
N CYS A 34 -3.25 -5.63 2.76
CA CYS A 34 -4.30 -4.70 3.16
C CYS A 34 -3.87 -3.81 4.33
N LEU A 35 -3.12 -4.37 5.29
CA LEU A 35 -2.59 -3.62 6.43
C LEU A 35 -1.52 -2.60 6.00
N MET A 36 -0.60 -2.96 5.09
CA MET A 36 0.34 -1.99 4.49
C MET A 36 -0.43 -0.83 3.84
N VAL A 37 -1.44 -1.12 3.01
CA VAL A 37 -2.20 -0.07 2.32
C VAL A 37 -3.05 0.78 3.28
N GLN A 38 -3.53 0.18 4.37
CA GLN A 38 -4.22 0.90 5.44
C GLN A 38 -3.28 1.89 6.13
N ASP A 39 -2.00 1.53 6.30
CA ASP A 39 -0.97 2.35 6.94
C ASP A 39 -0.36 3.42 6.01
N GLY A 40 -0.97 3.63 4.83
CA GLY A 40 -0.58 4.69 3.90
C GLY A 40 0.48 4.29 2.88
N PHE A 41 0.86 3.02 2.81
CA PHE A 41 1.66 2.52 1.68
C PHE A 41 0.80 2.45 0.41
N THR A 42 1.41 2.76 -0.73
CA THR A 42 0.77 2.69 -2.04
C THR A 42 1.47 1.65 -2.88
N ILE A 43 0.76 0.59 -3.25
CA ILE A 43 1.31 -0.48 -4.09
C ILE A 43 1.76 0.08 -5.45
N ILE A 44 3.00 -0.26 -5.80
CA ILE A 44 3.64 -0.05 -7.09
C ILE A 44 3.26 -1.25 -7.95
N ASP A 45 2.61 -0.98 -9.08
CA ASP A 45 2.17 -1.98 -10.03
C ASP A 45 2.47 -1.45 -11.42
N ASP A 46 3.26 -2.20 -12.19
CA ASP A 46 3.66 -1.86 -13.57
C ASP A 46 2.56 -2.24 -14.59
N SER A 47 1.46 -2.84 -14.14
CA SER A 47 0.36 -3.22 -15.02
C SER A 47 -0.38 -1.99 -15.56
N THR A 48 -0.79 -2.06 -16.84
CA THR A 48 -1.61 -1.03 -17.48
C THR A 48 -3.08 -1.09 -17.06
N ARG A 49 -3.46 -2.08 -16.24
CA ARG A 49 -4.85 -2.33 -15.86
C ARG A 49 -5.27 -1.36 -14.76
N LYS A 50 -6.44 -0.74 -14.95
CA LYS A 50 -7.02 0.14 -13.95
C LYS A 50 -7.49 -0.70 -12.76
N ARG A 51 -6.98 -0.40 -11.57
CA ARG A 51 -7.43 -1.00 -10.31
C ARG A 51 -8.79 -0.42 -9.88
N HIS A 52 -9.66 -1.29 -9.39
CA HIS A 52 -10.97 -0.89 -8.86
C HIS A 52 -10.88 -0.34 -7.43
N SER A 53 -9.81 -0.71 -6.71
CA SER A 53 -9.59 -0.35 -5.31
C SER A 53 -8.09 -0.21 -5.03
N LYS A 54 -7.73 0.66 -4.08
CA LYS A 54 -6.34 0.80 -3.64
C LYS A 54 -5.80 -0.44 -2.91
N TYR A 55 -6.69 -1.26 -2.35
CA TYR A 55 -6.38 -2.51 -1.65
C TYR A 55 -6.27 -3.71 -2.60
N GLN A 56 -6.60 -3.53 -3.88
CA GLN A 56 -6.50 -4.59 -4.87
C GLN A 56 -5.00 -4.86 -5.13
N PRO A 57 -4.53 -6.12 -4.96
CA PRO A 57 -3.14 -6.46 -5.26
C PRO A 57 -2.87 -6.42 -6.78
N PRO A 58 -1.59 -6.46 -7.21
CA PRO A 58 -1.23 -6.60 -8.62
C PRO A 58 -1.87 -7.84 -9.26
N VAL A 59 -2.14 -7.83 -10.56
CA VAL A 59 -2.95 -8.89 -11.21
C VAL A 59 -2.32 -10.29 -11.14
N ASP A 60 -1.01 -10.38 -11.10
CA ASP A 60 -0.21 -11.60 -11.10
C ASP A 60 0.46 -11.92 -9.75
N TRP A 61 0.06 -11.21 -8.69
CA TRP A 61 0.66 -11.28 -7.35
C TRP A 61 0.73 -12.70 -6.76
N SER A 62 -0.17 -13.61 -7.16
CA SER A 62 -0.26 -14.99 -6.69
C SER A 62 0.12 -16.04 -7.73
N SER A 63 0.51 -15.63 -8.94
CA SER A 63 0.70 -16.55 -10.08
C SER A 63 2.17 -16.84 -10.39
N GLN A 64 3.08 -15.94 -9.99
CA GLN A 64 4.50 -16.04 -10.34
C GLN A 64 5.22 -17.16 -9.57
N PHE A 65 4.93 -17.29 -8.28
CA PHE A 65 5.56 -18.28 -7.39
C PHE A 65 4.47 -18.96 -6.55
N PRO A 66 4.35 -20.30 -6.56
CA PRO A 66 3.26 -20.99 -5.87
C PRO A 66 3.16 -20.71 -4.37
N ASP A 67 4.32 -20.56 -3.70
CA ASP A 67 4.43 -20.39 -2.25
C ASP A 67 5.04 -19.03 -1.86
N GLN A 68 5.07 -18.05 -2.77
CA GLN A 68 5.62 -16.73 -2.48
C GLN A 68 4.75 -15.60 -3.04
N TRP A 69 4.63 -14.53 -2.26
CA TRP A 69 3.88 -13.33 -2.61
C TRP A 69 4.75 -12.11 -2.35
N ILE A 70 5.00 -11.32 -3.39
CA ILE A 70 5.90 -10.16 -3.33
C ILE A 70 5.10 -8.93 -3.69
N PHE A 71 5.14 -7.92 -2.82
CA PHE A 71 4.48 -6.64 -3.03
C PHE A 71 5.51 -5.52 -2.93
N ARG A 72 5.46 -4.58 -3.87
CA ARG A 72 6.30 -3.38 -3.86
C ARG A 72 5.45 -2.16 -3.56
N TYR A 73 5.93 -1.27 -2.71
CA TYR A 73 5.19 -0.10 -2.27
C TYR A 73 6.03 1.17 -2.33
N SER A 74 5.34 2.29 -2.47
CA SER A 74 5.85 3.62 -2.19
C SER A 74 5.11 4.20 -0.99
N LYS A 75 5.71 5.16 -0.30
CA LYS A 75 5.05 5.94 0.75
C LYS A 75 5.41 7.40 0.56
N GLU A 76 4.42 8.30 0.56
CA GLU A 76 4.58 9.70 0.16
C GLU A 76 5.67 10.43 0.97
N SER A 77 5.77 10.13 2.27
CA SER A 77 6.73 10.73 3.18
C SER A 77 8.14 10.11 3.12
N LYS A 78 8.36 9.10 2.28
CA LYS A 78 9.60 8.33 2.22
C LYS A 78 10.26 8.43 0.84
N VAL A 79 11.58 8.27 0.80
CA VAL A 79 12.36 8.37 -0.44
C VAL A 79 12.26 7.06 -1.22
N ASN A 80 12.54 5.96 -0.55
CA ASN A 80 12.72 4.66 -1.19
C ASN A 80 11.41 3.88 -1.33
N CYS A 81 11.48 2.82 -2.12
CA CYS A 81 10.42 1.82 -2.23
C CYS A 81 10.55 0.79 -1.10
N PHE A 82 9.44 0.13 -0.78
CA PHE A 82 9.37 -0.91 0.22
C PHE A 82 8.95 -2.21 -0.43
N VAL A 83 9.52 -3.32 0.01
CA VAL A 83 9.17 -4.66 -0.45
C VAL A 83 8.61 -5.43 0.74
N LEU A 84 7.43 -6.04 0.56
CA LEU A 84 6.91 -7.06 1.46
C LEU A 84 6.94 -8.39 0.72
N HIS A 85 7.77 -9.31 1.19
CA HIS A 85 7.90 -10.66 0.65
C HIS A 85 7.40 -11.67 1.68
N CYS A 86 6.36 -12.41 1.31
CA CYS A 86 5.83 -13.51 2.09
C CYS A 86 6.23 -14.82 1.42
N SER A 87 6.82 -15.76 2.16
CA SER A 87 7.19 -17.09 1.68
C SER A 87 6.67 -18.17 2.61
N LEU A 88 5.89 -19.11 2.06
CA LEU A 88 5.31 -20.21 2.81
C LEU A 88 6.20 -21.45 2.73
N GLN A 89 6.50 -22.02 3.89
CA GLN A 89 7.05 -23.37 3.98
C GLN A 89 5.90 -24.38 4.14
N THR A 90 5.37 -24.87 3.01
CA THR A 90 4.12 -25.66 2.90
C THR A 90 4.06 -26.84 3.88
N ARG A 91 5.17 -27.57 4.08
CA ARG A 91 5.24 -28.72 5.00
C ARG A 91 4.95 -28.35 6.46
N SER A 92 5.38 -27.16 6.88
CA SER A 92 5.28 -26.72 8.27
C SER A 92 4.13 -25.75 8.51
N GLY A 93 3.55 -25.18 7.45
CA GLY A 93 2.58 -24.10 7.53
C GLY A 93 3.17 -22.78 8.04
N ARG A 94 4.50 -22.64 8.11
CA ARG A 94 5.18 -21.41 8.52
C ARG A 94 5.27 -20.43 7.36
N LEU A 95 4.67 -19.26 7.50
CA LEU A 95 4.82 -18.13 6.60
C LEU A 95 5.93 -17.22 7.14
N PHE A 96 7.00 -17.06 6.38
CA PHE A 96 8.07 -16.12 6.65
C PHE A 96 7.78 -14.82 5.91
N ILE A 97 7.71 -13.73 6.67
CA ILE A 97 7.46 -12.39 6.18
C ILE A 97 8.77 -11.64 6.27
N HIS A 98 9.22 -11.09 5.15
CA HIS A 98 10.39 -10.25 5.03
C HIS A 98 9.97 -8.91 4.45
N ALA A 99 10.07 -7.85 5.25
CA ALA A 99 9.84 -6.50 4.79
C ALA A 99 11.17 -5.75 4.75
N SER A 100 11.38 -4.94 3.72
CA SER A 100 12.60 -4.16 3.58
C SER A 100 12.38 -2.87 2.79
N GLU A 101 13.22 -1.88 3.05
CA GLU A 101 13.33 -0.68 2.22
C GLU A 101 14.44 -0.86 1.17
N GLU A 102 14.13 -0.57 -0.09
CA GLU A 102 15.11 -0.60 -1.18
C GLU A 102 16.23 0.42 -0.92
N ASN A 103 17.48 0.05 -1.20
CA ASN A 103 18.68 0.85 -0.96
C ASN A 103 18.99 1.19 0.52
N ASN A 104 18.25 0.64 1.48
CA ASN A 104 18.55 0.77 2.90
C ASN A 104 18.73 -0.61 3.57
N PRO A 105 19.95 -1.20 3.54
CA PRO A 105 20.20 -2.53 4.07
C PRO A 105 20.01 -2.64 5.60
N SER A 106 19.94 -1.51 6.31
CA SER A 106 19.68 -1.48 7.76
C SER A 106 18.21 -1.57 8.11
N ASN A 107 17.31 -1.39 7.14
CA ASN A 107 15.87 -1.37 7.32
C ASN A 107 15.25 -2.66 6.77
N ILE A 108 15.45 -3.75 7.52
CA ILE A 108 14.93 -5.08 7.23
C ILE A 108 14.22 -5.63 8.47
N GLN A 109 13.03 -6.17 8.27
CA GLN A 109 12.16 -6.69 9.32
C GLN A 109 11.69 -8.07 8.92
N VAL A 110 11.70 -8.98 9.90
CA VAL A 110 11.28 -10.38 9.68
C VAL A 110 10.27 -10.80 10.72
N LEU A 111 9.26 -11.56 10.29
CA LEU A 111 8.24 -12.13 11.15
C LEU A 111 7.86 -13.53 10.65
N GLY A 112 7.80 -14.50 11.56
CA GLY A 112 7.29 -15.84 11.27
C GLY A 112 5.88 -16.00 11.82
N LEU A 113 4.94 -16.41 10.97
CA LEU A 113 3.57 -16.76 11.36
C LEU A 113 3.27 -18.22 11.06
N LEU A 114 2.47 -18.88 11.90
CA LEU A 114 1.90 -20.20 11.58
C LEU A 114 0.53 -19.98 10.93
N VAL A 115 0.42 -20.24 9.63
CA VAL A 115 -0.83 -20.09 8.87
C VAL A 115 -1.99 -20.88 9.48
N PRO A 116 -1.81 -22.11 9.99
CA PRO A 116 -2.89 -22.85 10.64
C PRO A 116 -3.49 -22.19 11.88
N ASN A 117 -2.86 -21.16 12.46
CA ASN A 117 -3.44 -20.40 13.57
C ASN A 117 -4.42 -19.31 13.10
N TYR A 118 -4.41 -18.99 11.80
CA TYR A 118 -5.20 -17.89 11.23
C TYR A 118 -6.17 -18.36 10.16
N VAL A 119 -5.82 -19.42 9.41
CA VAL A 119 -6.70 -20.04 8.41
C VAL A 119 -6.94 -21.49 8.85
N LEU A 120 -7.95 -21.67 9.70
CA LEU A 120 -8.24 -22.97 10.34
C LEU A 120 -8.75 -24.03 9.34
N ASP A 121 -9.51 -23.57 8.35
CA ASP A 121 -10.15 -24.43 7.36
C ASP A 121 -9.94 -23.88 5.94
N PRO A 122 -8.93 -24.38 5.20
CA PRO A 122 -8.66 -23.96 3.83
C PRO A 122 -9.82 -24.22 2.87
N SER A 123 -10.76 -25.11 3.19
CA SER A 123 -11.91 -25.38 2.32
C SER A 123 -12.84 -24.17 2.19
N LYS A 124 -12.92 -23.33 3.22
CA LYS A 124 -13.70 -22.08 3.23
C LYS A 124 -13.22 -21.03 2.24
N ILE A 125 -11.97 -21.14 1.77
CA ILE A 125 -11.43 -20.23 0.74
C ILE A 125 -12.21 -20.36 -0.56
N LYS A 126 -12.83 -21.52 -0.82
CA LYS A 126 -13.65 -21.75 -2.02
C LYS A 126 -15.07 -21.18 -1.90
N GLU A 127 -15.45 -20.67 -0.74
CA GLU A 127 -16.77 -20.10 -0.53
C GLU A 127 -16.88 -18.67 -1.12
N ASN A 128 -18.10 -18.15 -1.15
CA ASN A 128 -18.40 -16.80 -1.62
C ASN A 128 -18.39 -15.76 -0.48
N SER A 129 -17.86 -16.12 0.69
CA SER A 129 -17.90 -15.30 1.90
C SER A 129 -16.56 -15.32 2.63
N TRP A 130 -16.13 -14.15 3.09
CA TRP A 130 -14.96 -13.99 3.94
C TRP A 130 -15.20 -14.40 5.41
N LYS A 131 -16.46 -14.60 5.80
CA LYS A 131 -16.82 -14.91 7.19
C LYS A 131 -16.23 -16.24 7.61
N GLY A 132 -15.38 -16.21 8.65
CA GLY A 132 -14.77 -17.41 9.23
C GLY A 132 -13.67 -18.04 8.38
N VAL A 133 -13.17 -17.33 7.35
CA VAL A 133 -11.95 -17.68 6.60
C VAL A 133 -10.71 -17.38 7.44
N ILE A 134 -10.74 -16.27 8.19
CA ILE A 134 -9.66 -15.82 9.07
C ILE A 134 -10.15 -15.90 10.51
N ASP A 135 -9.29 -16.43 11.37
CA ASP A 135 -9.40 -16.40 12.81
C ASP A 135 -8.16 -15.73 13.42
N GLY A 136 -8.26 -15.27 14.67
CA GLY A 136 -7.13 -14.64 15.37
C GLY A 136 -6.60 -13.36 14.71
N GLU A 137 -7.45 -12.64 13.97
CA GLU A 137 -7.04 -11.47 13.18
C GLU A 137 -6.38 -10.37 14.01
N ASP A 138 -6.90 -10.10 15.21
CA ASP A 138 -6.35 -9.07 16.11
C ASP A 138 -4.89 -9.37 16.48
N LYS A 139 -4.61 -10.63 16.84
CA LYS A 139 -3.24 -11.07 17.18
C LYS A 139 -2.30 -10.97 15.97
N MET A 140 -2.77 -11.34 14.78
CA MET A 140 -1.99 -11.19 13.55
C MET A 140 -1.66 -9.72 13.29
N ILE A 141 -2.64 -8.84 13.43
CA ILE A 141 -2.49 -7.39 13.22
C ILE A 141 -1.48 -6.82 14.21
N ASP A 142 -1.59 -7.17 15.49
CA ASP A 142 -0.69 -6.67 16.52
C ASP A 142 0.75 -7.11 16.28
N LEU A 143 0.97 -8.40 15.99
CA LEU A 143 2.29 -8.93 15.66
C LEU A 143 2.87 -8.26 14.41
N PHE A 144 2.06 -8.08 13.36
CA PHE A 144 2.51 -7.45 12.13
C PHE A 144 2.85 -5.98 12.33
N LYS A 145 2.03 -5.24 13.08
CA LYS A 145 2.31 -3.83 13.40
C LYS A 145 3.60 -3.67 14.19
N GLN A 146 3.71 -4.42 15.28
CA GLN A 146 4.83 -4.33 16.22
C GLN A 146 6.16 -4.74 15.59
N HIS A 147 6.16 -5.81 14.78
CA HIS A 147 7.41 -6.41 14.28
C HIS A 147 7.75 -6.02 12.84
N ILE A 148 6.78 -5.58 12.03
CA ILE A 148 7.00 -5.19 10.64
C ILE A 148 6.75 -3.69 10.45
N LEU A 149 5.49 -3.22 10.54
CA LEU A 149 5.13 -1.86 10.10
C LEU A 149 5.86 -0.76 10.87
N GLU A 150 5.75 -0.76 12.20
CA GLU A 150 6.34 0.29 13.03
C GLU A 150 7.87 0.39 12.89
N PRO A 151 8.65 -0.71 13.01
CA PRO A 151 10.10 -0.63 12.81
C PRO A 151 10.48 -0.27 11.36
N LEU A 152 9.75 -0.77 10.36
CA LEU A 152 9.98 -0.44 8.96
C LEU A 152 9.85 1.07 8.72
N GLU A 153 8.81 1.71 9.28
CA GLU A 153 8.58 3.14 9.13
C GLU A 153 9.52 4.02 9.93
N ARG A 154 9.83 3.59 11.15
CA ARG A 154 10.75 4.30 12.05
C ARG A 154 12.15 4.39 11.46
N ASN A 155 12.61 3.31 10.84
CA ASN A 155 13.95 3.22 10.25
C ASN A 155 13.99 3.71 8.80
N ALA A 156 12.84 4.04 8.20
CA ALA A 156 12.77 4.44 6.80
C ALA A 156 13.28 5.85 6.54
N GLU A 157 14.04 6.00 5.46
CA GLU A 157 14.61 7.27 5.05
C GLU A 157 13.51 8.27 4.71
N ALA A 158 13.48 9.37 5.47
CA ALA A 158 12.49 10.42 5.28
C ALA A 158 12.77 11.19 3.99
N ARG A 159 11.70 11.48 3.25
CA ARG A 159 11.79 12.40 2.13
C ARG A 159 12.06 13.80 2.68
N ILE A 160 13.26 14.31 2.46
CA ILE A 160 13.60 15.70 2.78
C ILE A 160 12.85 16.58 1.78
N ILE A 161 11.65 17.02 2.16
CA ILE A 161 10.96 18.09 1.45
C ILE A 161 11.73 19.35 1.79
N ASN A 162 12.52 19.85 0.84
CA ASN A 162 13.29 21.06 1.06
C ASN A 162 12.29 22.19 1.32
N THR A 163 12.25 22.71 2.55
CA THR A 163 11.26 23.73 2.97
C THR A 163 11.34 25.00 2.13
N GLU A 164 12.49 25.23 1.48
CA GLU A 164 12.64 26.30 0.51
C GLU A 164 11.79 26.09 -0.74
N ASP A 165 11.74 24.88 -1.31
CA ASP A 165 10.91 24.57 -2.47
C ASP A 165 9.42 24.74 -2.14
N GLU A 166 8.99 24.33 -0.94
CA GLU A 166 7.63 24.56 -0.47
C GLU A 166 7.33 26.06 -0.28
N LYS A 167 8.30 26.83 0.25
CA LYS A 167 8.20 28.29 0.40
C LYS A 167 8.13 28.99 -0.96
N TYR A 168 8.94 28.55 -1.94
CA TYR A 168 8.90 29.06 -3.32
C TYR A 168 7.57 28.73 -3.98
N PHE A 169 7.06 27.52 -3.82
CA PHE A 169 5.78 27.10 -4.35
C PHE A 169 4.62 27.89 -3.73
N LYS A 170 4.58 28.04 -2.40
CA LYS A 170 3.59 28.87 -1.68
C LYS A 170 3.67 30.34 -2.12
N LYS A 171 4.86 30.90 -2.28
CA LYS A 171 5.07 32.27 -2.77
C LYS A 171 4.61 32.44 -4.22
N ALA A 172 4.84 31.44 -5.07
CA ALA A 172 4.34 31.43 -6.44
C ALA A 172 2.81 31.42 -6.46
N LEU A 173 2.18 30.51 -5.71
CA LEU A 173 0.71 30.43 -5.58
C LEU A 173 0.10 31.74 -5.06
N ALA A 174 0.71 32.38 -4.05
CA ALA A 174 0.24 33.65 -3.51
C ALA A 174 0.33 34.80 -4.54
N ARG A 175 1.33 34.80 -5.42
CA ARG A 175 1.41 35.77 -6.53
C ARG A 175 0.30 35.54 -7.54
N PHE A 176 -0.02 34.28 -7.85
CA PHE A 176 -1.09 33.94 -8.78
C PHE A 176 -2.49 34.29 -8.23
N SER A 177 -2.76 34.01 -6.95
CA SER A 177 -4.07 34.35 -6.34
C SER A 177 -4.35 35.86 -6.36
N HIS A 178 -3.31 36.69 -6.15
CA HIS A 178 -3.43 38.14 -6.20
C HIS A 178 -3.67 38.68 -7.63
N VAL A 179 -3.20 37.98 -8.67
CA VAL A 179 -3.49 38.35 -10.06
C VAL A 179 -4.96 38.04 -10.39
N LEU A 180 -5.50 36.96 -9.84
CA LEU A 180 -6.88 36.53 -10.08
C LEU A 180 -7.93 37.44 -9.44
N THR A 181 -7.66 37.95 -8.24
CA THR A 181 -8.60 38.82 -7.53
C THR A 181 -8.71 40.24 -8.14
N LYS A 182 -7.76 40.66 -8.97
CA LYS A 182 -7.75 42.00 -9.57
C LYS A 182 -8.40 42.11 -10.96
N LYS A 183 -8.77 41.01 -11.62
CA LYS A 183 -9.36 41.03 -12.96
C LYS A 183 -10.67 40.24 -13.01
N SER A 184 -11.74 40.90 -12.61
CA SER A 184 -13.14 40.46 -12.75
C SER A 184 -13.61 40.58 -14.20
N SER A 185 -13.13 39.71 -15.08
CA SER A 185 -13.81 39.46 -16.36
C SER A 185 -13.85 37.96 -16.63
N THR A 186 -15.06 37.49 -16.92
CA THR A 186 -15.49 36.08 -16.93
C THR A 186 -14.72 35.19 -17.91
N SER A 187 -13.96 35.78 -18.85
CA SER A 187 -13.13 35.03 -19.81
C SER A 187 -11.75 34.61 -19.29
N TYR A 188 -11.26 35.17 -18.17
CA TYR A 188 -9.92 34.86 -17.64
C TYR A 188 -9.91 33.75 -16.59
N PHE A 189 -11.07 33.37 -16.08
CA PHE A 189 -11.19 32.35 -15.03
C PHE A 189 -10.74 30.97 -15.55
N THR A 190 -11.11 30.60 -16.77
CA THR A 190 -10.75 29.33 -17.40
C THR A 190 -9.26 29.21 -17.71
N ALA A 191 -8.64 30.26 -18.24
CA ALA A 191 -7.20 30.30 -18.51
C ALA A 191 -6.37 30.18 -17.21
N SER A 192 -6.87 30.76 -16.13
CA SER A 192 -6.15 30.80 -14.86
C SER A 192 -6.23 29.46 -14.11
N VAL A 193 -7.38 28.78 -14.18
CA VAL A 193 -7.52 27.41 -13.69
C VAL A 193 -6.60 26.48 -14.50
N ALA A 194 -6.50 26.65 -15.81
CA ALA A 194 -5.61 25.84 -16.64
C ALA A 194 -4.12 26.02 -16.26
N VAL A 195 -3.68 27.26 -16.01
CA VAL A 195 -2.29 27.55 -15.61
C VAL A 195 -1.97 27.03 -14.21
N ILE A 196 -2.91 27.15 -13.25
CA ILE A 196 -2.74 26.56 -11.91
C ILE A 196 -2.65 25.04 -12.00
N THR A 197 -3.54 24.43 -12.80
CA THR A 197 -3.55 22.97 -13.00
C THR A 197 -2.24 22.52 -13.65
N LEU A 198 -1.74 23.25 -14.64
CA LEU A 198 -0.46 22.95 -15.29
C LEU A 198 0.73 23.16 -14.36
N GLY A 199 0.73 24.21 -13.53
CA GLY A 199 1.76 24.49 -12.54
C GLY A 199 1.82 23.43 -11.44
N ILE A 200 0.65 23.00 -10.93
CA ILE A 200 0.54 21.87 -10.00
C ILE A 200 1.03 20.59 -10.68
N PHE A 201 0.63 20.33 -11.93
CA PHE A 201 1.05 19.14 -12.67
C PHE A 201 2.57 19.09 -12.89
N VAL A 202 3.20 20.20 -13.23
CA VAL A 202 4.67 20.30 -13.40
C VAL A 202 5.38 20.13 -12.07
N TYR A 203 4.88 20.74 -10.99
CA TYR A 203 5.45 20.58 -9.64
C TYR A 203 5.37 19.13 -9.16
N LEU A 204 4.21 18.49 -9.33
CA LEU A 204 4.01 17.07 -8.99
C LEU A 204 4.89 16.14 -9.86
N LYS A 205 5.12 16.48 -11.12
CA LYS A 205 6.02 15.72 -12.01
C LYS A 205 7.49 15.87 -11.61
N LYS A 206 7.88 17.02 -11.03
CA LYS A 206 9.24 17.27 -10.52
C LYS A 206 9.51 16.51 -9.21
N ILE A 207 8.50 16.33 -8.36
CA ILE A 207 8.60 15.54 -7.10
C ILE A 207 8.58 14.02 -7.35
N ARG A 208 8.11 13.59 -8.52
CA ARG A 208 8.03 12.16 -8.90
C ARG A 208 9.27 11.62 -9.62
N LYS A 209 10.27 12.46 -9.93
CA LYS A 209 11.59 12.04 -10.44
C LYS A 209 12.59 12.02 -9.31
#